data_AF-A0A067FZ44-F1
#
_entry.id   AF-A0A067FZ44-F1
#
_cell.length_a   1.000
_cell.length_b   1.000
_cell.length_c   1.000
_cell.angle_alpha   90.00
_cell.angle_beta   90.00
_cell.angle_gamma   90.00
#
_symmetry.space_group_name_H-M   'P 1'
#
loop_
_entity.id
_entity.type
_entity.pdbx_description
1 polymer ?
#
loop_
_entity_poly.entity_id
_entity_poly.type
_entity_poly.pdbx_seq_one_letter_code
_entity_poly.pdbx_strand_id
1 'polypeptide(L)'
;MAKKYTWCFLLVLMSIAIVAAHIGETAVPAVFIFGDSTMDVGTNNFLPVSQEIKADFYYNGIDYPFSEPTGRFSNGYNTADRIGMNILEGVNFASGGSGILNTTGLVYNNFMSLGEQINLFATVLSNITELCGPAAAATLLSKSLFIVSSGSNDILEQQRSRAPLSPDFLDNLQSTYADHLR
;
A
#
# COMPACT_ATOMS: atom_id res chain seq x y z
N MET A 1 -19.77 -9.93 15.26
CA MET A 1 -18.84 -9.10 14.46
C MET A 1 -17.37 -9.26 14.87
N ALA A 2 -17.02 -9.52 16.14
CA ALA A 2 -15.62 -9.69 16.57
C ALA A 2 -14.86 -10.89 15.96
N LYS A 3 -15.53 -12.00 15.61
CA LYS A 3 -14.87 -13.23 15.11
C LYS A 3 -14.20 -13.09 13.73
N LYS A 4 -14.62 -12.13 12.89
CA LYS A 4 -14.06 -11.95 11.54
C LYS A 4 -12.69 -11.27 11.56
N TYR A 5 -12.46 -10.38 12.53
CA TYR A 5 -11.18 -9.68 12.69
C TYR A 5 -10.14 -10.51 13.46
N THR A 6 -10.58 -11.51 14.24
CA THR A 6 -9.68 -12.41 14.98
C THR A 6 -8.78 -13.23 14.04
N TRP A 7 -9.30 -13.64 12.88
CA TRP A 7 -8.50 -14.37 11.89
C TRP A 7 -7.49 -13.47 11.16
N CYS A 8 -7.85 -12.23 10.83
CA CYS A 8 -6.89 -11.27 10.29
C CYS A 8 -5.78 -10.95 11.31
N PHE A 9 -6.13 -10.82 12.59
CA PHE A 9 -5.17 -10.59 13.66
C PHE A 9 -4.23 -11.79 13.87
N LEU A 10 -4.75 -13.02 13.83
CA LEU A 10 -3.94 -14.24 13.91
C LEU A 10 -3.02 -14.43 12.70
N LEU A 11 -3.47 -14.07 11.49
CA LEU A 11 -2.66 -14.11 10.27
C LEU A 11 -1.53 -13.07 10.31
N VAL A 12 -1.80 -11.87 10.82
CA VAL A 12 -0.78 -10.83 11.06
C VAL A 12 0.24 -11.29 12.11
N LEU A 13 -0.20 -11.89 13.22
CA LEU A 13 0.72 -12.43 14.23
C LEU A 13 1.58 -13.58 13.69
N MET A 14 1.01 -14.43 12.83
CA MET A 14 1.71 -15.57 12.25
C MET A 14 2.74 -15.13 11.19
N SER A 15 2.44 -14.12 10.38
CA SER A 15 3.43 -13.53 9.47
C SER A 15 4.55 -12.84 10.23
N ILE A 16 4.27 -12.16 11.35
CA ILE A 16 5.30 -11.53 12.20
C ILE A 16 6.21 -12.58 12.88
N ALA A 17 5.68 -13.72 13.31
CA ALA A 17 6.49 -14.79 13.91
C ALA A 17 7.46 -15.43 12.90
N ILE A 18 7.09 -15.49 11.62
CA ILE A 18 7.96 -15.96 10.54
C ILE A 18 9.10 -14.97 10.29
N VAL A 19 8.80 -13.66 10.32
CA VAL A 19 9.78 -12.56 10.21
C VAL A 19 10.82 -12.59 11.32
N ALA A 20 10.40 -12.89 12.55
CA ALA A 20 11.33 -13.01 13.67
C ALA A 20 12.28 -14.23 13.55
N ALA A 21 11.87 -15.28 12.83
CA ALA A 21 12.61 -16.54 12.72
C ALA A 21 13.63 -16.56 11.56
N HIS A 22 13.52 -15.65 10.58
CA HIS A 22 14.40 -15.60 9.39
C HIS A 22 15.42 -14.45 9.42
N ILE A 23 15.86 -14.02 10.61
CA ILE A 23 17.01 -13.10 10.72
C ILE A 23 18.31 -13.90 10.39
N GLY A 24 18.44 -14.29 9.13
CA GLY A 24 19.59 -14.86 8.43
C GLY A 24 19.72 -14.16 7.07
N GLU A 25 20.94 -14.06 6.54
CA GLU A 25 21.43 -13.11 5.52
C GLU A 25 20.61 -12.98 4.21
N THR A 26 19.44 -12.34 4.25
CA THR A 26 18.86 -11.68 3.08
C THR A 26 19.42 -10.26 2.99
N ALA A 27 19.90 -9.85 1.81
CA ALA A 27 20.44 -8.49 1.61
C ALA A 27 19.43 -7.38 1.93
N VAL A 28 18.12 -7.67 1.83
CA VAL A 28 17.00 -6.80 2.21
C VAL A 28 16.03 -7.62 3.07
N PRO A 29 15.94 -7.40 4.39
CA PRO A 29 15.14 -8.20 5.31
C PRO A 29 13.63 -7.88 5.25
N ALA A 30 13.22 -6.69 4.79
CA ALA A 30 11.81 -6.38 4.60
C ALA A 30 11.59 -5.34 3.50
N VAL A 31 10.42 -5.39 2.86
CA VAL A 31 9.95 -4.37 1.91
C VAL A 31 8.65 -3.76 2.37
N PHE A 32 8.56 -2.44 2.39
CA PHE A 32 7.34 -1.70 2.66
C PHE A 32 6.92 -0.95 1.40
N ILE A 33 5.72 -1.26 0.88
CA ILE A 33 5.21 -0.70 -0.38
C ILE A 33 4.05 0.25 -0.08
N PHE A 34 4.10 1.43 -0.65
CA PHE A 34 3.09 2.48 -0.60
C PHE A 34 2.76 2.91 -2.03
N GLY A 35 1.51 3.28 -2.26
CA GLY A 35 1.14 3.83 -3.56
C GLY A 35 -0.30 3.64 -3.96
N ASP A 36 -0.48 3.57 -5.27
CA ASP A 36 -1.77 3.52 -5.93
C ASP A 36 -2.09 2.14 -6.55
N SER A 37 -3.00 2.13 -7.53
CA SER A 37 -3.43 0.95 -8.28
C SER A 37 -2.29 0.14 -8.90
N THR A 38 -1.17 0.79 -9.25
CA THR A 38 -0.01 0.13 -9.86
C THR A 38 0.72 -0.82 -8.90
N MET A 39 0.54 -0.61 -7.59
CA MET A 39 1.13 -1.41 -6.52
C MET A 39 0.08 -2.15 -5.69
N ASP A 40 -1.21 -1.85 -5.84
CA ASP A 40 -2.30 -2.50 -5.10
C ASP A 40 -2.47 -3.98 -5.48
N VAL A 41 -2.33 -4.86 -4.49
CA VAL A 41 -2.45 -6.33 -4.62
C VAL A 41 -3.80 -6.87 -4.11
N GLY A 42 -4.80 -6.00 -3.96
CA GLY A 42 -6.16 -6.33 -3.53
C GLY A 42 -6.63 -5.61 -2.28
N THR A 43 -5.88 -4.62 -1.78
CA THR A 43 -6.25 -3.78 -0.62
C THR A 43 -7.66 -3.24 -0.77
N ASN A 44 -7.99 -2.68 -1.94
CA ASN A 44 -9.30 -2.06 -2.20
C ASN A 44 -10.48 -3.03 -2.13
N ASN A 45 -10.26 -4.34 -2.29
CA ASN A 45 -11.33 -5.34 -2.16
C ASN A 45 -11.80 -5.49 -0.70
N PHE A 46 -10.99 -5.06 0.27
CA PHE A 46 -11.30 -5.12 1.70
C PHE A 46 -11.81 -3.80 2.27
N LEU A 47 -11.84 -2.73 1.47
CA LEU A 47 -12.31 -1.41 1.87
C LEU A 47 -13.76 -1.18 1.44
N PRO A 48 -14.54 -0.37 2.18
CA PRO A 48 -15.89 0.02 1.79
C PRO A 48 -15.88 1.13 0.72
N VAL A 49 -15.12 0.90 -0.36
CA VAL A 49 -14.95 1.81 -1.50
C VAL A 49 -15.98 1.60 -2.61
N SER A 50 -16.15 2.60 -3.48
CA SER A 50 -16.87 2.46 -4.76
C SER A 50 -16.31 1.32 -5.60
N GLN A 51 -17.21 0.64 -6.32
CA GLN A 51 -16.85 -0.50 -7.18
C GLN A 51 -15.87 -0.11 -8.29
N GLU A 52 -15.85 1.16 -8.70
CA GLU A 52 -14.98 1.71 -9.74
C GLU A 52 -13.48 1.61 -9.41
N ILE A 53 -13.13 1.53 -8.13
CA ILE A 53 -11.75 1.36 -7.66
C ILE A 53 -11.52 0.00 -7.02
N LYS A 54 -12.38 -0.99 -7.32
CA LYS A 54 -12.09 -2.40 -7.03
C LYS A 54 -11.61 -3.06 -8.31
N ALA A 55 -10.58 -3.89 -8.18
CA ALA A 55 -10.05 -4.66 -9.31
C ALA A 55 -10.42 -6.14 -9.17
N ASP A 56 -11.70 -6.39 -8.89
CA ASP A 56 -12.32 -7.70 -8.68
C ASP A 56 -13.26 -8.12 -9.84
N PHE A 57 -13.05 -7.56 -11.03
CA PHE A 57 -13.76 -7.95 -12.24
C PHE A 57 -13.08 -9.13 -12.95
N TYR A 58 -13.82 -9.87 -13.78
CA TYR A 58 -13.33 -11.09 -14.46
C TYR A 58 -12.08 -10.88 -15.33
N TYR A 59 -11.82 -9.66 -15.80
CA TYR A 59 -10.61 -9.34 -16.56
C TYR A 59 -9.40 -9.00 -15.67
N ASN A 60 -9.60 -8.71 -14.38
CA ASN A 60 -8.54 -8.38 -13.40
C ASN A 60 -7.84 -9.63 -12.82
N GLY A 61 -7.27 -10.44 -13.70
CA GLY A 61 -6.62 -11.69 -13.32
C GLY A 61 -6.75 -12.81 -14.34
N ILE A 62 -7.22 -12.52 -15.56
CA ILE A 62 -7.37 -13.52 -16.63
C ILE A 62 -6.06 -14.27 -16.95
N ASP A 63 -4.91 -13.60 -16.83
CA ASP A 63 -3.56 -14.16 -17.00
C ASP A 63 -2.89 -14.55 -15.67
N TYR A 64 -3.59 -14.40 -14.54
CA TYR A 64 -3.17 -14.93 -13.24
C TYR A 64 -3.43 -16.45 -13.18
N PRO A 65 -2.68 -17.22 -12.38
CA PRO A 65 -3.04 -18.61 -12.09
C PRO A 65 -4.52 -18.76 -11.76
N PHE A 66 -5.18 -19.73 -12.41
CA PHE A 66 -6.61 -20.02 -12.31
C PHE A 66 -7.56 -18.99 -12.95
N SER A 67 -7.05 -17.91 -13.53
CA SER A 67 -7.84 -16.91 -14.29
C SER A 67 -8.99 -16.27 -13.50
N GLU A 68 -8.81 -16.06 -12.20
CA GLU A 68 -9.81 -15.48 -11.30
C GLU A 68 -9.51 -14.00 -11.00
N PRO A 69 -10.52 -13.17 -10.67
CA PRO A 69 -10.30 -11.81 -10.19
C PRO A 69 -9.41 -11.77 -8.95
N THR A 70 -8.37 -10.94 -8.97
CA THR A 70 -7.33 -10.95 -7.92
C THR A 70 -7.27 -9.69 -7.06
N GLY A 71 -8.02 -8.64 -7.40
CA GLY A 71 -7.87 -7.33 -6.76
C GLY A 71 -6.69 -6.50 -7.27
N ARG A 72 -5.94 -6.98 -8.27
CA ARG A 72 -4.86 -6.23 -8.93
C ARG A 72 -5.43 -5.45 -10.11
N PHE A 73 -5.02 -4.20 -10.27
CA PHE A 73 -5.32 -3.39 -11.46
C PHE A 73 -4.47 -3.84 -12.67
N SER A 74 -4.49 -5.13 -12.95
CA SER A 74 -3.75 -5.83 -13.99
C SER A 74 -4.56 -7.05 -14.44
N ASN A 75 -4.28 -7.56 -15.63
CA ASN A 75 -4.76 -8.86 -16.11
C ASN A 75 -4.07 -10.04 -15.41
N GLY A 76 -2.98 -9.80 -14.65
CA GLY A 76 -2.26 -10.82 -13.91
C GLY A 76 -1.47 -10.21 -12.75
N TYR A 77 -0.22 -10.64 -12.57
CA TYR A 77 0.68 -10.02 -11.59
C TYR A 77 0.91 -8.53 -11.90
N ASN A 78 0.99 -7.69 -10.87
CA ASN A 78 1.40 -6.29 -10.98
C ASN A 78 2.87 -6.10 -10.57
N THR A 79 3.33 -4.85 -10.50
CA THR A 79 4.72 -4.52 -10.12
C THR A 79 5.07 -4.99 -8.71
N ALA A 80 4.15 -4.82 -7.75
CA ALA A 80 4.36 -5.23 -6.36
C ALA A 80 4.54 -6.75 -6.23
N ASP A 81 3.82 -7.56 -7.01
CA ASP A 81 4.03 -9.00 -7.04
C ASP A 81 5.43 -9.37 -7.51
N ARG A 82 5.94 -8.70 -8.55
CA ARG A 82 7.28 -8.98 -9.08
C ARG A 82 8.38 -8.61 -8.10
N ILE A 83 8.16 -7.58 -7.30
CA ILE A 83 9.04 -7.20 -6.19
C ILE A 83 8.96 -8.26 -5.08
N GLY A 84 7.74 -8.62 -4.66
CA GLY A 84 7.50 -9.59 -3.59
C GLY A 84 7.95 -11.01 -3.91
N MET A 85 7.92 -11.44 -5.18
CA MET A 85 8.41 -12.77 -5.58
C MET A 85 9.89 -13.03 -5.24
N ASN A 86 10.70 -11.97 -5.09
CA ASN A 86 12.12 -12.08 -4.80
C ASN A 86 12.47 -11.76 -3.34
N ILE A 87 11.48 -11.38 -2.52
CA ILE A 87 11.69 -10.92 -1.16
C ILE A 87 10.65 -11.58 -0.25
N LEU A 88 11.12 -12.41 0.68
CA LEU A 88 10.26 -13.27 1.50
C LEU A 88 9.35 -12.51 2.46
N GLU A 89 9.67 -11.26 2.80
CA GLU A 89 9.09 -10.57 3.96
C GLU A 89 8.81 -9.08 3.68
N GLY A 90 7.64 -8.60 4.13
CA GLY A 90 7.23 -7.21 3.91
C GLY A 90 5.74 -6.96 4.08
N VAL A 91 5.33 -5.69 3.91
CA VAL A 91 3.92 -5.26 3.94
C VAL A 91 3.64 -4.31 2.78
N ASN A 92 2.54 -4.56 2.07
CA ASN A 92 2.06 -3.67 1.01
C ASN A 92 0.82 -2.91 1.51
N PHE A 93 0.93 -1.58 1.56
CA PHE A 93 -0.12 -0.65 1.98
C PHE A 93 -0.80 0.03 0.79
N ALA A 94 -0.35 -0.20 -0.45
CA ALA A 94 -0.86 0.49 -1.62
C ALA A 94 -2.36 0.26 -1.83
N SER A 95 -3.05 1.29 -2.32
CA SER A 95 -4.50 1.32 -2.51
C SER A 95 -4.87 2.06 -3.79
N GLY A 96 -5.63 1.40 -4.66
CA GLY A 96 -6.13 1.98 -5.91
C GLY A 96 -6.83 3.32 -5.72
N GLY A 97 -6.48 4.30 -6.55
CA GLY A 97 -7.04 5.66 -6.51
C GLY A 97 -6.32 6.63 -5.57
N SER A 98 -5.38 6.16 -4.73
CA SER A 98 -4.59 7.04 -3.87
C SER A 98 -3.72 8.02 -4.66
N GLY A 99 -3.65 9.27 -4.19
CA GLY A 99 -2.67 10.27 -4.63
C GLY A 99 -1.66 10.61 -3.54
N ILE A 100 -0.87 11.65 -3.78
CA ILE A 100 -0.07 12.33 -2.76
C ILE A 100 -1.01 13.09 -1.82
N LEU A 101 -1.99 13.80 -2.39
CA LEU A 101 -2.99 14.53 -1.64
C LEU A 101 -3.97 13.55 -0.97
N ASN A 102 -4.28 13.80 0.30
CA ASN A 102 -5.30 13.04 1.03
C ASN A 102 -6.72 13.24 0.48
N THR A 103 -6.90 14.18 -0.44
CA THR A 103 -8.17 14.47 -1.11
C THR A 103 -8.30 13.84 -2.49
N THR A 104 -7.21 13.31 -3.07
CA THR A 104 -7.26 12.66 -4.39
C THR A 104 -8.01 11.35 -4.29
N GLY A 105 -9.02 11.16 -5.15
CA GLY A 105 -9.88 9.97 -5.10
C GLY A 105 -11.09 10.08 -4.18
N LEU A 106 -11.39 11.26 -3.61
CA LEU A 106 -12.59 11.51 -2.79
C LEU A 106 -13.90 11.12 -3.49
N VAL A 107 -13.93 11.21 -4.82
CA VAL A 107 -15.08 10.78 -5.64
C VAL A 107 -15.45 9.30 -5.46
N TYR A 108 -14.53 8.47 -4.97
CA TYR A 108 -14.71 7.03 -4.84
C TYR A 108 -15.14 6.55 -3.44
N ASN A 109 -15.32 7.46 -2.46
CA ASN A 109 -15.68 7.18 -1.06
C ASN A 109 -14.77 6.16 -0.32
N ASN A 110 -14.33 6.47 0.91
CA ASN A 110 -13.58 5.55 1.79
C ASN A 110 -12.33 4.87 1.16
N PHE A 111 -11.63 5.54 0.25
CA PHE A 111 -10.35 5.08 -0.28
C PHE A 111 -9.24 5.29 0.77
N MET A 112 -8.11 4.60 0.62
CA MET A 112 -6.97 4.75 1.53
C MET A 112 -5.92 5.67 0.92
N SER A 113 -5.89 6.91 1.41
CA SER A 113 -4.92 7.94 1.04
C SER A 113 -3.49 7.56 1.43
N LEU A 114 -2.48 8.20 0.80
CA LEU A 114 -1.08 7.97 1.16
C LEU A 114 -0.80 8.29 2.64
N GLY A 115 -1.42 9.33 3.19
CA GLY A 115 -1.33 9.63 4.62
C GLY A 115 -1.86 8.50 5.51
N GLU A 116 -2.97 7.86 5.14
CA GLU A 116 -3.49 6.69 5.85
C GLU A 116 -2.57 5.47 5.71
N GLN A 117 -1.98 5.25 4.53
CA GLN A 117 -0.97 4.19 4.33
C GLN A 117 0.25 4.40 5.25
N ILE A 118 0.72 5.64 5.40
CA ILE A 118 1.81 6.00 6.33
C ILE A 118 1.40 5.76 7.79
N ASN A 119 0.17 6.09 8.17
CA ASN A 119 -0.33 5.83 9.52
C ASN A 119 -0.43 4.32 9.83
N LEU A 120 -0.83 3.51 8.85
CA LEU A 120 -0.82 2.05 8.98
C LEU A 120 0.60 1.52 9.14
N PHE A 121 1.56 2.05 8.38
CA PHE A 121 2.96 1.71 8.57
C PHE A 121 3.46 2.08 9.97
N ALA A 122 3.14 3.27 10.48
CA ALA A 122 3.49 3.66 11.85
C ALA A 122 2.93 2.69 12.90
N THR A 123 1.71 2.18 12.68
CA THR A 123 1.10 1.15 13.53
C THR A 123 1.86 -0.18 13.45
N VAL A 124 2.20 -0.63 12.25
CA VAL A 124 3.02 -1.85 12.05
C VAL A 124 4.39 -1.70 12.70
N LEU A 125 5.02 -0.53 12.57
CA LEU A 125 6.30 -0.24 13.20
C LEU A 125 6.21 -0.27 14.72
N SER A 126 5.14 0.28 15.31
CA SER A 126 4.90 0.19 16.76
C SER A 126 4.83 -1.27 17.20
N ASN A 127 4.05 -2.10 16.49
CA ASN A 127 3.91 -3.52 16.80
C ASN A 127 5.24 -4.28 16.68
N ILE A 128 6.02 -4.03 15.62
CA ILE A 128 7.35 -4.62 15.46
C ILE A 128 8.24 -4.22 16.63
N THR A 129 8.25 -2.93 16.99
CA THR A 129 9.04 -2.39 18.10
C THR A 129 8.66 -3.01 19.44
N GLU A 130 7.38 -3.22 19.70
CA GLU A 130 6.89 -3.90 20.90
C GLU A 130 7.34 -5.36 20.96
N LEU A 131 7.39 -6.04 19.82
CA LEU A 131 7.70 -7.47 19.75
C LEU A 131 9.21 -7.77 19.82
N CYS A 132 10.05 -7.01 19.12
CA CYS A 132 11.49 -7.28 19.03
C CYS A 132 12.38 -6.26 19.77
N GLY A 133 11.79 -5.19 20.29
CA GLY A 133 12.49 -4.10 20.96
C GLY A 133 13.03 -3.04 19.99
N PRO A 134 13.28 -1.81 20.48
CA PRO A 134 13.60 -0.66 19.64
C PRO A 134 14.92 -0.81 18.85
N ALA A 135 15.94 -1.45 19.42
CA ALA A 135 17.22 -1.64 18.73
C ALA A 135 17.11 -2.60 17.53
N ALA A 136 16.36 -3.69 17.69
CA ALA A 136 16.14 -4.65 16.61
C ALA A 136 15.22 -4.07 15.52
N ALA A 137 14.15 -3.36 15.92
CA ALA A 137 13.27 -2.65 14.99
C ALA A 137 14.02 -1.60 14.15
N ALA A 138 14.87 -0.77 14.79
CA ALA A 138 15.70 0.19 14.07
C ALA A 138 16.71 -0.49 13.11
N THR A 139 17.25 -1.64 13.50
CA THR A 139 18.15 -2.42 12.64
C THR A 139 17.41 -3.01 11.44
N LEU A 140 16.19 -3.52 11.63
CA LEU A 140 15.33 -3.99 10.54
C LEU A 140 15.03 -2.85 9.57
N LEU A 141 14.55 -1.71 10.06
CA LEU A 141 14.19 -0.57 9.23
C LEU A 141 15.36 -0.02 8.43
N SER A 142 16.54 0.13 9.06
CA SER A 142 17.73 0.66 8.37
C SER A 142 18.25 -0.21 7.23
N LYS A 143 17.82 -1.48 7.17
CA LYS A 143 18.13 -2.42 6.09
C LYS A 143 16.96 -2.67 5.14
N SER A 144 15.76 -2.19 5.49
CA SER A 144 14.54 -2.43 4.71
C SER A 144 14.49 -1.57 3.45
N LEU A 145 13.77 -2.05 2.44
CA LEU A 145 13.47 -1.30 1.23
C LEU A 145 12.09 -0.64 1.34
N PHE A 146 12.04 0.65 1.03
CA PHE A 146 10.79 1.40 0.95
C PHE A 146 10.50 1.74 -0.50
N ILE A 147 9.31 1.42 -0.97
CA ILE A 147 8.87 1.69 -2.34
C ILE A 147 7.63 2.57 -2.26
N VAL A 148 7.71 3.73 -2.89
CA VAL A 148 6.60 4.69 -2.94
C VAL A 148 6.29 4.98 -4.40
N SER A 149 5.07 4.69 -4.83
CA SER A 149 4.57 4.99 -6.17
C SER A 149 3.24 5.72 -6.07
N SER A 150 3.29 7.05 -6.04
CA SER A 150 2.12 7.92 -5.88
C SER A 150 2.31 9.24 -6.65
N GLY A 151 1.21 9.95 -6.90
CA GLY A 151 1.19 11.22 -7.64
C GLY A 151 0.44 11.17 -8.97
N SER A 152 0.33 9.97 -9.57
CA SER A 152 -0.30 9.81 -10.89
C SER A 152 -1.77 10.24 -10.87
N ASN A 153 -2.50 9.86 -9.83
CA ASN A 153 -3.91 10.19 -9.65
C ASN A 153 -4.13 11.69 -9.40
N ASP A 154 -3.25 12.39 -8.68
CA ASP A 154 -3.37 13.83 -8.44
C ASP A 154 -3.33 14.60 -9.77
N ILE A 155 -2.39 14.24 -10.64
CA ILE A 155 -2.24 14.86 -11.96
C ILE A 155 -3.40 14.49 -12.88
N LEU A 156 -3.81 13.21 -12.90
CA LEU A 156 -4.93 12.75 -13.72
C LEU A 156 -6.25 13.41 -13.31
N GLU A 157 -6.51 13.54 -12.02
CA GLU A 157 -7.71 14.18 -11.50
C GLU A 157 -7.72 15.68 -11.83
N GLN A 158 -6.59 16.37 -11.65
CA GLN A 158 -6.43 17.76 -12.06
C GLN A 158 -6.69 17.93 -13.56
N GLN A 159 -6.13 17.07 -14.42
CA GLN A 159 -6.36 17.13 -15.88
C GLN A 159 -7.82 16.87 -16.26
N ARG A 160 -8.48 15.90 -15.60
CA ARG A 160 -9.88 15.55 -15.84
C ARG A 160 -10.84 16.65 -15.40
N SER A 161 -10.50 17.39 -14.34
CA SER A 161 -11.29 18.53 -13.87
C SER A 161 -11.41 19.64 -14.92
N ARG A 162 -10.44 19.73 -15.85
CA ARG A 162 -10.26 20.83 -16.81
C ARG A 162 -10.18 22.21 -16.15
N ALA A 163 -10.00 22.27 -14.83
CA ALA A 163 -9.76 23.52 -14.13
C ALA A 163 -8.37 24.06 -14.49
N PRO A 164 -8.19 25.39 -14.59
CA PRO A 164 -6.87 25.97 -14.69
C PRO A 164 -5.99 25.51 -13.52
N LEU A 165 -4.71 25.23 -13.79
CA LEU A 165 -3.74 25.00 -12.73
C LEU A 165 -3.66 26.25 -11.86
N SER A 166 -3.99 26.13 -10.58
CA SER A 166 -3.84 27.19 -9.60
C SER A 166 -2.49 27.08 -8.88
N PRO A 167 -1.88 28.20 -8.48
CA PRO A 167 -0.75 28.19 -7.54
C PRO A 167 -1.07 27.38 -6.29
N ASP A 168 -2.28 27.54 -5.73
CA ASP A 168 -2.73 26.80 -4.54
C ASP A 168 -2.66 25.28 -4.70
N PHE A 169 -3.00 24.74 -5.88
CA PHE A 169 -2.89 23.30 -6.14
C PHE A 169 -1.43 22.85 -6.11
N LEU A 170 -0.53 23.61 -6.77
CA LEU A 170 0.89 23.28 -6.81
C LEU A 170 1.53 23.38 -5.42
N ASP A 171 1.20 24.43 -4.66
CA ASP A 171 1.69 24.64 -3.31
C ASP A 171 1.23 23.51 -2.39
N ASN A 172 -0.05 23.13 -2.46
CA ASN A 172 -0.60 22.03 -1.68
C ASN A 172 0.02 20.67 -2.04
N LEU A 173 0.22 20.40 -3.33
CA LEU A 173 0.86 19.17 -3.78
C LEU A 173 2.31 19.08 -3.30
N GLN A 174 3.05 20.19 -3.38
CA GLN A 174 4.44 20.27 -2.90
C GLN A 174 4.54 20.15 -1.38
N SER A 175 3.69 20.84 -0.63
CA SER A 175 3.69 20.77 0.83
C SER A 175 3.32 19.37 1.31
N THR A 176 2.28 18.77 0.75
CA THR A 176 1.85 17.41 1.13
C THR A 176 2.89 16.36 0.78
N TYR A 177 3.55 16.48 -0.38
CA TYR A 177 4.67 15.61 -0.73
C TYR A 177 5.80 15.73 0.30
N ALA A 178 6.14 16.95 0.72
CA ALA A 178 7.17 17.16 1.73
C ALA A 178 6.76 16.54 3.07
N ASP A 179 5.53 16.77 3.54
CA ASP A 179 5.04 16.24 4.81
C ASP A 179 5.00 14.70 4.85
N HIS A 180 4.80 14.05 3.71
CA HIS A 180 4.73 12.59 3.64
C HIS A 180 6.07 11.91 3.41
N LEU A 181 6.96 12.52 2.60
CA LEU A 181 8.10 11.80 2.02
C LEU A 181 9.46 12.50 2.20
N ARG A 182 9.51 13.72 2.77
CA ARG A 182 10.74 14.50 2.90
C ARG A 182 11.09 14.83 4.35
#